data_AF-A0A0E9LZ20-F1
#
_entry.id   AF-A0A0E9LZ20-F1
#
_cell.length_a   1.000
_cell.length_b   1.000
_cell.length_c   1.000
_cell.angle_alpha   90.00
_cell.angle_beta   90.00
_cell.angle_gamma   90.00
#
_symmetry.space_group_name_H-M   'P 1'
#
loop_
_entity.id
_entity.type
_entity.pdbx_description
1 polymer ?
#
loop_
_entity_poly.entity_id
_entity_poly.type
_entity_poly.pdbx_seq_one_letter_code
_entity_poly.pdbx_strand_id
1 'polypeptide(L)'
;MITSGCTGWDPNAARSAMATSIWGPWEMLGNPCVGEGADLTFHSQSTFVLPVAGKEGAFIFMGDRWRPRNPIDGRYVWLPIKFEGHKPVIEWHEEWDLSVFDE
;
A
#
# COMPACT_ATOMS: atom_id res chain seq x y z
N MET A 1 -5.26 -5.77 6.33
CA MET A 1 -4.86 -6.46 5.08
C MET A 1 -5.01 -5.50 3.92
N ILE A 2 -4.05 -5.49 2.97
CA ILE A 2 -4.11 -4.70 1.73
C ILE A 2 -3.89 -5.67 0.56
N THR A 3 -4.72 -5.57 -0.48
CA THR A 3 -4.68 -6.44 -1.66
C THR A 3 -4.98 -5.66 -2.96
N SER A 4 -4.77 -6.28 -4.11
CA SER A 4 -5.19 -5.78 -5.42
C SER A 4 -6.39 -6.56 -5.98
N GLY A 5 -7.01 -6.02 -7.03
CA GLY A 5 -7.92 -6.73 -7.91
C GLY A 5 -7.18 -7.62 -8.93
N CYS A 6 -7.96 -8.42 -9.67
CA CYS A 6 -7.44 -9.39 -10.64
C CYS A 6 -7.42 -8.83 -12.07
N THR A 7 -6.41 -8.03 -12.42
CA THR A 7 -6.24 -7.42 -13.76
C THR A 7 -4.93 -7.85 -14.45
N GLY A 8 -4.36 -8.99 -14.05
CA GLY A 8 -3.08 -9.45 -14.56
C GLY A 8 -1.96 -8.47 -14.19
N TRP A 9 -1.24 -7.96 -15.19
CA TRP A 9 -0.14 -7.00 -14.98
C TRP A 9 -0.60 -5.56 -14.83
N ASP A 10 -1.80 -5.23 -15.30
CA ASP A 10 -2.29 -3.85 -15.26
C ASP A 10 -2.61 -3.46 -13.81
N PRO A 11 -2.20 -2.26 -13.36
CA PRO A 11 -2.52 -1.80 -12.01
C PRO A 11 -4.02 -1.52 -11.86
N ASN A 12 -4.49 -1.54 -10.62
CA ASN A 12 -5.89 -1.31 -10.27
C ASN A 12 -5.98 -0.70 -8.86
N ALA A 13 -7.20 -0.32 -8.46
CA ALA A 13 -7.44 0.23 -7.14
C ALA A 13 -7.19 -0.84 -6.07
N ALA A 14 -6.34 -0.52 -5.10
CA ALA A 14 -6.12 -1.37 -3.95
C ALA A 14 -7.40 -1.54 -3.12
N ARG A 15 -7.43 -2.62 -2.35
CA ARG A 15 -8.50 -2.94 -1.40
C ARG A 15 -7.89 -3.16 -0.04
N SER A 16 -8.59 -2.74 0.99
CA SER A 16 -8.19 -2.96 2.37
C SER A 16 -9.33 -3.59 3.17
N ALA A 17 -8.94 -4.41 4.15
CA ALA A 17 -9.85 -5.09 5.06
C ALA A 17 -9.21 -5.28 6.44
N MET A 18 -10.02 -5.35 7.47
CA MET A 18 -9.61 -5.54 8.86
C MET A 18 -10.44 -6.64 9.53
N ALA A 19 -9.83 -7.32 10.49
CA ALA A 19 -10.50 -8.23 11.41
C ALA A 19 -9.77 -8.20 12.75
N THR A 20 -10.47 -8.50 13.83
CA THR A 20 -9.87 -8.69 15.17
C THR A 20 -9.23 -10.08 15.35
N SER A 21 -9.50 -11.00 14.41
CA SER A 21 -8.93 -12.34 14.32
C SER A 21 -8.61 -12.65 12.86
N ILE A 22 -7.52 -13.38 12.60
CA ILE A 22 -7.16 -13.79 11.23
C ILE A 22 -8.27 -14.64 10.57
N TRP A 23 -9.08 -15.32 11.38
CA TRP A 23 -10.21 -16.15 10.94
C TRP A 23 -11.48 -15.33 10.62
N GLY A 24 -11.48 -14.03 10.90
CA GLY A 24 -12.59 -13.12 10.67
C GLY A 24 -13.52 -12.93 11.88
N PRO A 25 -14.67 -12.25 11.68
CA PRO A 25 -15.14 -11.71 10.40
C PRO A 25 -14.24 -10.59 9.87
N TRP A 26 -14.08 -10.53 8.55
CA TRP A 26 -13.33 -9.47 7.87
C TRP A 26 -14.28 -8.38 7.38
N GLU A 27 -14.00 -7.14 7.76
CA GLU A 27 -14.70 -5.94 7.32
C GLU A 27 -13.90 -5.24 6.21
N MET A 28 -14.60 -4.82 5.15
CA MET A 28 -13.99 -4.10 4.04
C MET A 28 -13.86 -2.61 4.38
N LEU A 29 -12.65 -2.07 4.20
CA LEU A 29 -12.31 -0.66 4.48
C LEU A 29 -12.18 0.19 3.20
N GLY A 30 -12.32 -0.42 2.01
CA GLY A 30 -12.24 0.26 0.72
C GLY A 30 -10.81 0.47 0.22
N ASN A 31 -10.62 1.43 -0.69
CA ASN A 31 -9.31 1.78 -1.23
C ASN A 31 -8.49 2.53 -0.15
N PRO A 32 -7.31 2.03 0.26
CA PRO A 32 -6.44 2.74 1.19
C PRO A 32 -5.64 3.87 0.53
N CYS A 33 -5.50 3.88 -0.79
CA CYS A 33 -4.81 4.95 -1.51
C CYS A 33 -5.71 6.16 -1.67
N VAL A 34 -5.16 7.36 -1.52
CA VAL A 34 -5.86 8.63 -1.74
C VAL A 34 -5.01 9.56 -2.61
N GLY A 35 -5.66 10.54 -3.25
CA GLY A 35 -5.02 11.49 -4.15
C GLY A 35 -4.88 10.99 -5.60
N GLU A 36 -4.08 11.70 -6.38
CA GLU A 36 -3.88 11.41 -7.81
C GLU A 36 -3.22 10.03 -8.00
N GLY A 37 -3.76 9.23 -8.92
CA GLY A 37 -3.26 7.87 -9.20
C GLY A 37 -3.71 6.80 -8.20
N ALA A 38 -4.52 7.14 -7.19
CA ALA A 38 -5.04 6.18 -6.20
C ALA A 38 -5.86 5.03 -6.80
N ASP A 39 -6.62 5.28 -7.87
CA ASP A 39 -7.42 4.26 -8.57
C ASP A 39 -6.56 3.22 -9.31
N LEU A 40 -5.25 3.44 -9.37
CA LEU A 40 -4.25 2.53 -9.92
C LEU A 40 -3.15 2.21 -8.90
N THR A 41 -3.37 2.50 -7.61
CA THR A 41 -2.37 2.30 -6.55
C THR A 41 -1.02 2.92 -6.95
N PHE A 42 -1.05 4.15 -7.48
CA PHE A 42 0.11 4.89 -7.99
C PHE A 42 0.89 4.12 -9.08
N HIS A 43 0.15 3.46 -9.98
CA HIS A 43 0.66 2.56 -11.01
C HIS A 43 1.52 1.44 -10.44
N SER A 44 1.04 0.79 -9.37
CA SER A 44 1.69 -0.36 -8.75
C SER A 44 0.65 -1.39 -8.31
N GLN A 45 1.11 -2.55 -7.83
CA GLN A 45 0.29 -3.54 -7.14
C GLN A 45 0.94 -3.90 -5.80
N SER A 46 0.13 -4.07 -4.75
CA SER A 46 0.62 -4.38 -3.39
C SER A 46 1.42 -5.68 -3.35
N THR A 47 2.56 -5.68 -2.67
CA THR A 47 3.42 -6.86 -2.50
C THR A 47 3.66 -7.20 -1.03
N PHE A 48 3.96 -6.20 -0.19
CA PHE A 48 4.26 -6.41 1.22
C PHE A 48 3.97 -5.14 2.06
N VAL A 49 3.88 -5.31 3.37
CA VAL A 49 3.88 -4.19 4.33
C VAL A 49 5.03 -4.43 5.30
N LEU A 50 5.99 -3.52 5.32
CA LEU A 50 7.19 -3.61 6.14
C LEU A 50 7.04 -2.77 7.42
N PRO A 51 7.09 -3.38 8.63
CA PRO A 51 7.18 -2.62 9.87
C PRO A 51 8.54 -1.93 9.99
N VAL A 52 8.55 -0.68 10.43
CA VAL A 52 9.80 0.06 10.64
C VAL A 52 10.41 -0.35 11.99
N ALA A 53 11.61 -0.91 11.95
CA ALA A 53 12.30 -1.36 13.15
C ALA A 53 12.55 -0.18 14.12
N GLY A 54 12.17 -0.35 15.39
CA GLY A 54 12.35 0.67 16.42
C GLY A 54 11.30 1.80 16.41
N LYS A 55 10.30 1.76 15.54
CA LYS A 55 9.18 2.71 15.51
C LYS A 55 7.84 1.97 15.60
N GLU A 56 7.19 2.03 16.77
CA GLU A 56 5.87 1.42 16.96
C GLU A 56 4.82 2.12 16.08
N GLY A 57 3.92 1.34 15.49
CA GLY A 57 2.86 1.88 14.62
C GLY A 57 3.31 2.39 13.24
N ALA A 58 4.62 2.37 12.94
CA ALA A 58 5.16 2.83 11.66
C ALA A 58 5.29 1.67 10.66
N PHE A 59 4.66 1.82 9.49
CA PHE A 59 4.63 0.81 8.44
C PHE A 59 4.87 1.42 7.07
N ILE A 60 5.52 0.65 6.20
CA ILE A 60 5.81 1.02 4.82
C ILE A 60 5.01 0.09 3.91
N PHE A 61 4.16 0.68 3.07
CA PHE A 61 3.55 -0.01 1.95
C PHE A 61 4.61 -0.28 0.89
N MET A 62 4.68 -1.52 0.41
CA MET A 62 5.50 -1.89 -0.72
C MET A 62 4.60 -2.36 -1.86
N GLY A 63 4.82 -1.79 -3.04
CA GLY A 63 4.19 -2.21 -4.28
C GLY A 63 5.18 -2.33 -5.44
N ASP A 64 4.81 -3.15 -6.41
CA ASP A 64 5.59 -3.39 -7.63
C ASP A 64 4.95 -2.67 -8.82
N ARG A 65 5.76 -1.90 -9.55
CA ARG A 65 5.40 -1.33 -10.85
C ARG A 65 5.88 -2.27 -11.94
N TRP A 66 4.97 -3.10 -12.41
CA TRP A 66 5.27 -4.15 -13.38
C TRP A 66 5.56 -3.61 -14.79
N ARG A 67 6.56 -4.20 -15.44
CA ARG A 67 6.93 -3.98 -16.85
C ARG A 67 6.95 -5.33 -17.59
N PRO A 68 5.80 -5.91 -17.96
CA PRO A 68 5.74 -7.30 -18.44
C PRO A 68 6.54 -7.57 -19.72
N ARG A 69 6.74 -6.55 -20.58
CA ARG A 69 7.56 -6.67 -21.79
C ARG A 69 9.07 -6.69 -21.50
N ASN A 70 9.50 -6.14 -20.38
CA ASN A 70 10.90 -6.11 -19.95
C ASN A 70 10.98 -6.12 -18.41
N PRO A 71 10.79 -7.28 -17.75
CA PRO A 71 10.60 -7.34 -16.30
C PRO A 71 11.77 -6.79 -15.47
N ILE A 72 12.99 -6.80 -16.02
CA ILE A 72 14.17 -6.22 -15.35
C ILE A 72 14.08 -4.70 -15.16
N ASP A 73 13.25 -4.02 -15.95
CA ASP A 73 12.96 -2.58 -15.80
C ASP A 73 11.81 -2.32 -14.80
N GLY A 74 11.34 -3.36 -14.11
CA GLY A 74 10.43 -3.22 -12.98
C GLY A 74 10.98 -2.24 -11.92
N ARG A 75 10.08 -1.54 -11.26
CA ARG A 75 10.40 -0.56 -10.21
C ARG A 75 9.54 -0.80 -8.99
N TYR A 76 9.95 -0.22 -7.88
CA TYR A 76 9.25 -0.32 -6.61
C TYR A 76 8.56 1.00 -6.28
N VAL A 77 7.40 0.91 -5.65
CA VAL A 77 6.68 2.03 -5.05
C VAL A 77 6.60 1.76 -3.56
N TRP A 78 7.40 2.47 -2.78
CA TRP A 78 7.41 2.36 -1.33
C TRP A 78 6.89 3.67 -0.75
N LEU A 79 5.90 3.60 0.12
CA LEU A 79 5.22 4.77 0.68
C LEU A 79 4.91 4.54 2.16
N PRO A 80 4.94 5.58 3.00
CA PRO A 80 4.55 5.46 4.39
C PRO A 80 3.04 5.19 4.50
N ILE A 81 2.65 4.35 5.46
CA ILE A 81 1.25 4.12 5.80
C ILE A 81 0.91 4.99 7.01
N LYS A 82 -0.11 5.82 6.85
CA LYS A 82 -0.77 6.54 7.96
C LYS A 82 -2.06 5.81 8.34
N PHE A 83 -2.61 6.10 9.51
CA PHE A 83 -3.88 5.53 9.96
C PHE A 83 -4.88 6.61 10.31
N GLU A 84 -6.05 6.56 9.69
CA GLU A 84 -7.24 7.31 10.10
C GLU A 84 -8.13 6.39 10.93
N GLY A 85 -7.97 6.45 12.25
CA GLY A 85 -8.54 5.46 13.16
C GLY A 85 -7.95 4.07 12.86
N HIS A 86 -8.76 3.16 12.33
CA HIS A 86 -8.32 1.82 11.94
C HIS A 86 -8.04 1.66 10.44
N LYS A 87 -8.34 2.69 9.63
CA LYS A 87 -8.18 2.62 8.19
C LYS A 87 -6.76 3.02 7.79
N PRO A 88 -6.01 2.17 7.06
CA PRO A 88 -4.74 2.57 6.48
C PRO A 88 -4.98 3.58 5.35
N VAL A 89 -4.18 4.64 5.32
CA VAL A 89 -4.17 5.69 4.31
C VAL A 89 -2.77 5.77 3.71
N ILE A 90 -2.70 5.73 2.38
CA ILE A 90 -1.45 5.80 1.61
C ILE A 90 -1.58 6.95 0.64
N GLU A 91 -0.69 7.93 0.79
CA GLU A 91 -0.58 9.11 -0.07
C GLU A 91 0.67 9.00 -0.93
N TRP A 92 0.62 9.60 -2.12
CA TRP A 92 1.81 9.71 -2.96
C TRP A 92 2.82 10.67 -2.35
N HIS A 93 4.08 10.26 -2.32
CA HIS A 93 5.23 11.10 -2.00
C HIS A 93 6.25 10.95 -3.14
N GLU A 94 6.66 12.07 -3.75
CA GLU A 94 7.73 12.04 -4.77
C GLU A 94 9.05 11.57 -4.14
N GLU A 95 9.34 12.08 -2.95
CA GLU A 95 10.47 11.71 -2.10
C GLU A 95 10.01 11.71 -0.64
N TRP A 96 10.57 10.81 0.17
CA TRP A 96 10.31 10.74 1.61
C TRP A 96 11.42 9.97 2.32
N ASP A 97 11.51 10.16 3.63
CA ASP A 97 12.38 9.40 4.52
C ASP A 97 11.65 9.01 5.82
N LEU A 98 12.34 8.36 6.76
CA LEU A 98 11.70 7.86 7.98
C LEU A 98 11.24 8.96 8.96
N SER A 99 11.63 10.22 8.75
CA SER A 99 11.17 11.33 9.59
C SER A 99 9.68 11.62 9.42
N VAL A 100 9.02 11.08 8.38
CA VAL A 100 7.56 11.13 8.23
C VAL A 100 6.81 10.43 9.38
N PHE A 101 7.52 9.61 10.17
CA PHE A 101 7.00 8.91 11.35
C PHE A 101 7.49 9.53 12.67
N ASP A 102 8.24 10.63 12.63
CA ASP A 102 8.62 11.39 13.82
C ASP A 102 7.49 12.39 14.11
N GLU A 103 6.68 12.11 15.14
CA GLU A 103 5.76 13.09 15.73
C GLU A 103 6.51 14.13 16.58
#